data_AF-A0A8T4PA62-F1
#
_entry.id   AF-A0A8T4PA62-F1
#
_cell.length_a   1.000
_cell.length_b   1.000
_cell.length_c   1.000
_cell.angle_alpha   90.00
_cell.angle_beta   90.00
_cell.angle_gamma   90.00
#
_symmetry.space_group_name_H-M   'P 1'
#
loop_
_entity.id
_entity.type
_entity.pdbx_description
1 polymer ?
#
loop_
_entity_poly.entity_id
_entity_poly.type
_entity_poly.pdbx_seq_one_letter_code
_entity_poly.pdbx_strand_id
1 'polypeptide(L)'
;MKRDKLILFFIMIIAFSTFSSAIVINEFVTDPQSDWDNNGAPGSSDEWIEIYNDEQINISLVNWTLLMNDSTPAFQQLNGFIFPGDYKIIFNPSGTINNDGQIILYNSEGNLVDSVTHGIWEDGNTEDNAPDGNANNRDDECLARIPNSADSNTDSNDFIKTRCTFGTENGIVPSNEQELNVTIAGKIVFQIIPRNLEFGLVQPGSFNNPALNGPIVFNLTGSTADANVEITQVIGFPFEFGLKIEEEQALGKIWTILQSSPIQTTVPTLDIPLDASAGNNMGTIVYTVSGVP
;
A
#
# COMPACT_ATOMS: atom_id res chain seq x y z
N MET A 1 56.28 -20.90 48.33
CA MET A 1 55.80 -20.79 46.94
C MET A 1 54.28 -20.95 46.97
N LYS A 2 53.53 -19.84 47.06
CA LYS A 2 52.06 -19.85 47.10
C LYS A 2 51.55 -20.16 45.69
N ARG A 3 50.70 -21.17 45.54
CA ARG A 3 49.97 -21.45 44.28
C ARG A 3 48.70 -20.60 44.30
N ASP A 4 48.71 -19.51 43.55
CA ASP A 4 47.51 -18.71 43.31
C ASP A 4 46.56 -19.54 42.42
N LYS A 5 45.34 -19.76 42.90
CA LYS A 5 44.28 -20.44 42.15
C LYS A 5 43.71 -19.44 41.15
N LEU A 6 43.94 -19.68 39.86
CA LEU A 6 43.29 -18.95 38.78
C LEU A 6 41.81 -19.39 38.73
N ILE A 7 40.90 -18.54 39.19
CA ILE A 7 39.46 -18.73 39.04
C ILE A 7 39.10 -18.15 37.67
N LEU A 8 38.78 -19.05 36.73
CA LEU A 8 38.32 -18.67 35.39
C LEU A 8 36.83 -18.28 35.48
N PHE A 9 36.54 -16.99 35.38
CA PHE A 9 35.18 -16.49 35.26
C PHE A 9 34.69 -16.76 33.82
N PHE A 10 33.75 -17.68 33.66
CA PHE A 10 33.06 -17.89 32.38
C PHE A 10 32.00 -16.79 32.26
N ILE A 11 32.32 -15.71 31.55
CA ILE A 11 31.34 -14.68 31.22
C ILE A 11 30.43 -15.28 30.12
N MET A 12 29.24 -15.72 30.52
CA MET A 12 28.18 -16.07 29.58
C MET A 12 27.63 -14.76 29.02
N ILE A 13 28.10 -14.38 27.83
CA ILE A 13 27.48 -13.29 27.06
C ILE A 13 26.11 -13.80 26.62
N ILE A 14 25.07 -13.42 27.37
CA ILE A 14 23.70 -13.53 26.87
C ILE A 14 23.55 -12.39 25.87
N ALA A 15 23.77 -12.70 24.59
CA ALA A 15 23.33 -11.83 23.53
C ALA A 15 21.80 -11.86 23.56
N PHE A 16 21.19 -10.78 24.06
CA PHE A 16 19.80 -10.51 23.72
C PHE A 16 19.81 -10.19 22.22
N SER A 17 19.46 -11.17 21.39
CA SER A 17 18.98 -10.85 20.07
C SER A 17 17.71 -10.04 20.27
N THR A 18 17.79 -8.73 20.03
CA THR A 18 16.59 -7.98 19.70
C THR A 18 16.03 -8.68 18.47
N PHE A 19 14.98 -9.48 18.64
CA PHE A 19 14.16 -9.83 17.49
C PHE A 19 13.64 -8.49 17.00
N SER A 20 14.17 -8.04 15.86
CA SER A 20 13.47 -7.06 15.06
C SER A 20 12.08 -7.65 14.81
N SER A 21 11.05 -6.89 15.19
CA SER A 21 9.64 -7.25 15.00
C SER A 21 9.41 -7.31 13.49
N ALA A 22 9.50 -8.52 12.95
CA ALA A 22 9.78 -8.69 11.53
C ALA A 22 8.62 -8.26 10.62
N ILE A 23 7.39 -8.46 11.11
CA ILE A 23 6.16 -8.09 10.42
C ILE A 23 5.29 -7.33 11.41
N VAL A 24 4.78 -6.17 11.02
CA VAL A 24 3.82 -5.40 11.80
C VAL A 24 2.46 -5.35 11.12
N ILE A 25 1.41 -5.17 11.92
CA ILE A 25 0.11 -4.68 11.47
C ILE A 25 0.30 -3.22 11.08
N ASN A 26 0.01 -2.89 9.83
CA ASN A 26 0.38 -1.60 9.25
C ASN A 26 -0.82 -0.68 9.05
N GLU A 27 -1.91 -1.19 8.50
CA GLU A 27 -3.10 -0.40 8.21
C GLU A 27 -4.34 -1.30 8.24
N PHE A 28 -5.50 -0.81 8.67
CA PHE A 28 -6.74 -1.60 8.66
C PHE A 28 -8.00 -0.74 8.62
N VAL A 29 -9.10 -1.36 8.16
CA VAL A 29 -10.44 -0.78 8.09
C VAL A 29 -11.44 -1.68 8.80
N THR A 30 -12.21 -1.10 9.72
CA THR A 30 -13.31 -1.78 10.42
C THR A 30 -14.69 -1.17 10.12
N ASP A 31 -14.74 0.07 9.64
CA ASP A 31 -15.97 0.75 9.21
C ASP A 31 -15.85 1.31 7.78
N PRO A 32 -15.89 0.44 6.75
CA PRO A 32 -15.61 0.86 5.37
C PRO A 32 -16.55 1.95 4.86
N GLN A 33 -15.99 3.00 4.25
CA GLN A 33 -16.69 4.06 3.51
C GLN A 33 -16.38 4.01 2.00
N SER A 34 -15.51 3.07 1.61
CA SER A 34 -15.12 2.72 0.26
C SER A 34 -15.59 1.30 -0.09
N ASP A 35 -16.03 1.14 -1.34
CA ASP A 35 -16.43 -0.14 -1.95
C ASP A 35 -15.17 -0.83 -2.51
N TRP A 36 -14.40 -1.45 -1.61
CA TRP A 36 -13.10 -2.07 -1.89
C TRP A 36 -13.25 -3.35 -2.73
N ASP A 37 -14.36 -4.08 -2.58
CA ASP A 37 -14.67 -5.29 -3.34
C ASP A 37 -15.41 -5.03 -4.68
N ASN A 38 -15.80 -3.77 -4.93
CA ASN A 38 -16.55 -3.30 -6.10
C ASN A 38 -17.92 -3.99 -6.29
N ASN A 39 -18.59 -4.35 -5.21
CA ASN A 39 -19.95 -4.92 -5.24
C ASN A 39 -21.05 -3.87 -5.44
N GLY A 40 -20.70 -2.58 -5.38
CA GLY A 40 -21.59 -1.45 -5.62
C GLY A 40 -21.98 -0.66 -4.35
N ALA A 41 -21.53 -1.06 -3.16
CA ALA A 41 -21.71 -0.29 -1.93
C ALA A 41 -20.68 -0.69 -0.85
N PRO A 42 -20.20 0.26 -0.03
CA PRO A 42 -19.38 -0.08 1.13
C PRO A 42 -20.17 -0.91 2.14
N GLY A 43 -19.52 -1.93 2.72
CA GLY A 43 -20.06 -2.75 3.79
C GLY A 43 -18.99 -3.61 4.45
N SER A 44 -19.39 -4.51 5.37
CA SER A 44 -18.42 -5.33 6.13
C SER A 44 -17.53 -6.23 5.27
N SER A 45 -17.91 -6.54 4.02
CA SER A 45 -17.04 -7.28 3.10
C SER A 45 -15.86 -6.46 2.58
N ASP A 46 -15.89 -5.14 2.79
CA ASP A 46 -14.85 -4.18 2.45
C ASP A 46 -13.87 -3.93 3.61
N GLU A 47 -14.02 -4.64 4.74
CA GLU A 47 -13.03 -4.65 5.81
C GLU A 47 -11.73 -5.32 5.32
N TRP A 48 -10.59 -4.80 5.78
CA TRP A 48 -9.29 -5.38 5.45
C TRP A 48 -8.22 -5.03 6.48
N ILE A 49 -7.16 -5.82 6.48
CA ILE A 49 -5.97 -5.63 7.29
C ILE A 49 -4.74 -5.72 6.39
N GLU A 50 -3.82 -4.80 6.54
CA GLU A 50 -2.50 -4.80 5.92
C GLU A 50 -1.43 -5.09 6.96
N ILE A 51 -0.47 -5.93 6.58
CA ILE A 51 0.75 -6.18 7.32
C ILE A 51 1.97 -5.82 6.47
N TYR A 52 3.01 -5.26 7.10
CA TYR A 52 4.21 -4.75 6.44
C TYR A 52 5.46 -5.51 6.92
N ASN A 53 6.38 -5.77 5.99
CA ASN A 53 7.67 -6.39 6.29
C ASN A 53 8.81 -5.37 6.31
N ASP A 54 9.29 -5.03 7.51
CA ASP A 54 10.44 -4.13 7.68
C ASP A 54 11.80 -4.86 7.58
N GLU A 55 11.79 -6.19 7.50
CA GLU A 55 13.02 -6.96 7.39
C GLU A 55 13.66 -6.84 6.00
N GLN A 56 14.97 -7.07 5.98
CA GLN A 56 15.75 -7.18 4.74
C GLN A 56 15.68 -8.60 4.11
N ILE A 57 14.76 -9.44 4.57
CA ILE A 57 14.56 -10.80 4.09
C ILE A 57 13.09 -11.08 3.73
N ASN A 58 12.87 -12.00 2.80
CA ASN A 58 11.53 -12.49 2.48
C ASN A 58 10.98 -13.36 3.62
N ILE A 59 9.73 -13.11 4.02
CA ILE A 59 9.06 -13.83 5.11
C ILE A 59 7.93 -14.68 4.56
N SER A 60 7.99 -15.98 4.86
CA SER A 60 6.90 -16.93 4.59
C SER A 60 5.83 -16.83 5.66
N LEU A 61 4.59 -16.57 5.25
CA LEU A 61 3.41 -16.50 6.12
C LEU A 61 2.71 -17.85 6.31
N VAL A 62 3.30 -18.95 5.84
CA VAL A 62 2.72 -20.30 6.02
C VAL A 62 2.49 -20.56 7.51
N ASN A 63 1.23 -20.83 7.87
CA ASN A 63 0.76 -21.06 9.25
C ASN A 63 0.81 -19.85 10.18
N TRP A 64 1.09 -18.65 9.66
CA TRP A 64 0.85 -17.43 10.42
C TRP A 64 -0.65 -17.18 10.56
N THR A 65 -1.06 -16.47 11.61
CA THR A 65 -2.48 -16.26 11.90
C THR A 65 -2.71 -14.85 12.43
N LEU A 66 -3.79 -14.21 11.98
CA LEU A 66 -4.38 -13.04 12.63
C LEU A 66 -5.52 -13.49 13.55
N LEU A 67 -5.61 -12.89 14.73
CA LEU A 67 -6.76 -12.98 15.61
C LEU A 67 -7.37 -11.59 15.71
N MET A 68 -8.62 -11.47 15.27
CA MET A 68 -9.45 -10.30 15.55
C MET A 68 -10.15 -10.60 16.87
N ASN A 69 -9.60 -10.07 17.96
CA ASN A 69 -10.05 -10.28 19.32
C ASN A 69 -10.99 -9.14 19.73
N ASP A 70 -12.28 -9.38 19.56
CA ASP A 70 -13.34 -8.44 19.90
C ASP A 70 -14.53 -9.18 20.53
N SER A 71 -15.75 -8.62 20.45
CA SER A 71 -16.94 -9.28 20.99
C SER A 71 -17.30 -10.62 20.28
N THR A 72 -16.77 -10.86 19.09
CA THR A 72 -16.97 -12.05 18.25
C THR A 72 -15.64 -12.53 17.66
N PRO A 73 -14.73 -13.10 18.48
CA PRO A 73 -13.37 -13.38 18.05
C PRO A 73 -13.31 -14.34 16.86
N ALA A 74 -12.43 -14.03 15.91
CA ALA A 74 -12.20 -14.84 14.73
C ALA A 74 -10.72 -14.96 14.37
N PHE A 75 -10.35 -16.11 13.81
CA PHE A 75 -8.99 -16.38 13.35
C PHE A 75 -8.93 -16.37 11.82
N GLN A 76 -7.94 -15.68 11.28
CA GLN A 76 -7.62 -15.66 9.86
C GLN A 76 -6.25 -16.28 9.63
N GLN A 77 -6.22 -17.44 8.97
CA GLN A 77 -4.98 -18.09 8.56
C GLN A 77 -4.33 -17.32 7.40
N LEU A 78 -3.03 -17.09 7.49
CA LEU A 78 -2.25 -16.43 6.45
C LEU A 78 -1.46 -17.44 5.61
N ASN A 79 -1.06 -17.01 4.43
CA ASN A 79 -0.24 -17.75 3.50
C ASN A 79 0.48 -16.81 2.53
N GLY A 80 1.43 -17.36 1.79
CA GLY A 80 2.24 -16.62 0.82
C GLY A 80 3.51 -16.06 1.46
N PHE A 81 3.99 -14.98 0.85
CA PHE A 81 5.27 -14.35 1.18
C PHE A 81 5.09 -12.83 1.22
N ILE A 82 5.90 -12.16 2.03
CA ILE A 82 6.07 -10.71 2.00
C ILE A 82 7.54 -10.42 1.75
N PHE A 83 7.86 -9.69 0.68
CA PHE A 83 9.22 -9.29 0.37
C PHE A 83 9.69 -8.15 1.29
N PRO A 84 11.01 -7.90 1.38
CA PRO A 84 11.53 -6.76 2.11
C PRO A 84 10.89 -5.44 1.67
N GLY A 85 10.38 -4.65 2.63
CA GLY A 85 9.73 -3.38 2.37
C GLY A 85 8.38 -3.46 1.64
N ASP A 86 7.79 -4.66 1.59
CA ASP A 86 6.53 -4.92 0.89
C ASP A 86 5.38 -5.16 1.87
N TYR A 87 4.16 -5.20 1.33
CA TYR A 87 2.91 -5.29 2.10
C TYR A 87 2.15 -6.55 1.74
N LYS A 88 1.37 -7.06 2.70
CA LYS A 88 0.37 -8.09 2.45
C LYS A 88 -0.97 -7.62 2.94
N ILE A 89 -1.95 -7.68 2.05
CA ILE A 89 -3.30 -7.24 2.33
C ILE A 89 -4.23 -8.44 2.42
N ILE A 90 -5.02 -8.43 3.47
CA ILE A 90 -6.00 -9.44 3.85
C ILE A 90 -7.37 -8.80 3.69
N PHE A 91 -7.96 -8.98 2.51
CA PHE A 91 -9.33 -8.55 2.24
C PHE A 91 -10.35 -9.46 2.88
N ASN A 92 -11.45 -8.88 3.34
CA ASN A 92 -12.59 -9.58 3.91
C ASN A 92 -12.14 -10.69 4.87
N PRO A 93 -11.40 -10.33 5.94
CA PRO A 93 -10.86 -11.31 6.87
C PRO A 93 -12.00 -12.12 7.50
N SER A 94 -11.68 -13.33 7.96
CA SER A 94 -12.68 -14.23 8.54
C SER A 94 -13.44 -13.57 9.70
N GLY A 95 -14.75 -13.42 9.57
CA GLY A 95 -15.57 -12.76 10.60
C GLY A 95 -15.94 -11.33 10.20
N THR A 96 -16.17 -10.48 11.18
CA THR A 96 -16.35 -9.02 11.03
C THR A 96 -15.52 -8.37 12.12
N ILE A 97 -14.77 -7.33 11.79
CA ILE A 97 -13.93 -6.61 12.75
C ILE A 97 -14.77 -5.51 13.39
N ASN A 98 -14.92 -5.54 14.71
CA ASN A 98 -15.61 -4.45 15.41
C ASN A 98 -14.76 -3.16 15.44
N ASN A 99 -15.44 -2.02 15.57
CA ASN A 99 -14.82 -0.70 15.68
C ASN A 99 -14.05 -0.47 16.99
N ASP A 100 -14.17 -1.40 17.94
CA ASP A 100 -13.37 -1.47 19.15
C ASP A 100 -12.91 -2.92 19.30
N GLY A 101 -11.61 -3.15 19.43
CA GLY A 101 -11.07 -4.50 19.53
C GLY A 101 -9.56 -4.54 19.64
N GLN A 102 -9.01 -5.72 19.44
CA GLN A 102 -7.58 -5.95 19.36
C GLN A 102 -7.27 -6.87 18.17
N ILE A 103 -6.35 -6.48 17.30
CA ILE A 103 -5.86 -7.31 16.20
C ILE A 103 -4.49 -7.84 16.61
N ILE A 104 -4.32 -9.16 16.58
CA ILE A 104 -3.11 -9.85 17.05
C ILE A 104 -2.52 -10.70 15.93
N LEU A 105 -1.23 -10.53 15.66
CA LEU A 105 -0.49 -11.31 14.68
C LEU A 105 0.37 -12.38 15.37
N TYR A 106 0.18 -13.64 14.98
CA TYR A 106 0.98 -14.78 15.43
C TYR A 106 1.79 -15.37 14.27
N ASN A 107 3.03 -15.77 14.56
CA ASN A 107 3.87 -16.48 13.60
C ASN A 107 3.50 -17.97 13.51
N SER A 108 4.20 -18.70 12.63
CA SER A 108 3.99 -20.14 12.40
C SER A 108 4.20 -21.05 13.62
N GLU A 109 4.86 -20.54 14.67
CA GLU A 109 5.10 -21.26 15.93
C GLU A 109 4.06 -20.91 17.01
N GLY A 110 3.14 -19.98 16.71
CA GLY A 110 2.14 -19.46 17.66
C GLY A 110 2.68 -18.39 18.60
N ASN A 111 3.86 -17.84 18.33
CA ASN A 111 4.39 -16.72 19.11
C ASN A 111 3.77 -15.40 18.64
N LEU A 112 3.46 -14.52 19.59
CA LEU A 112 3.03 -13.14 19.31
C LEU A 112 4.13 -12.41 18.53
N VAL A 113 3.75 -11.76 17.43
CA VAL A 113 4.64 -10.95 16.59
C VAL A 113 4.34 -9.47 16.80
N ASP A 114 3.07 -9.10 16.64
CA ASP A 114 2.58 -7.73 16.78
C ASP A 114 1.12 -7.75 17.25
N SER A 115 0.67 -6.65 17.85
CA SER A 115 -0.72 -6.41 18.19
C SER A 115 -1.04 -4.93 18.20
N VAL A 116 -2.25 -4.60 17.80
CA VAL A 116 -2.82 -3.25 17.96
C VAL A 116 -4.16 -3.38 18.67
N THR A 117 -4.34 -2.63 19.75
CA THR A 117 -5.61 -2.43 20.42
C THR A 117 -6.18 -1.08 20.02
N HIS A 118 -7.47 -1.02 19.70
CA HIS A 118 -8.11 0.17 19.15
C HIS A 118 -9.45 0.47 19.81
N GLY A 119 -9.79 1.75 19.86
CA GLY A 119 -11.02 2.24 20.47
C GLY A 119 -11.05 2.06 21.99
N ILE A 120 -12.18 1.60 22.53
CA ILE A 120 -12.37 1.43 23.99
C ILE A 120 -12.17 -0.03 24.48
N TRP A 121 -11.52 -0.87 23.67
CA TRP A 121 -11.27 -2.26 24.05
C TRP A 121 -10.29 -2.36 25.23
N GLU A 122 -10.63 -3.18 26.22
CA GLU A 122 -9.82 -3.34 27.43
C GLU A 122 -8.97 -4.61 27.34
N ASP A 123 -7.70 -4.44 26.99
CA ASP A 123 -6.68 -5.51 26.98
C ASP A 123 -5.80 -5.51 28.25
N GLY A 124 -6.08 -4.60 29.19
CA GLY A 124 -5.29 -4.31 30.38
C GLY A 124 -4.86 -2.85 30.48
N ASN A 125 -4.91 -2.10 29.38
CA ASN A 125 -4.72 -0.65 29.35
C ASN A 125 -5.56 -0.03 28.22
N THR A 126 -6.39 0.97 28.52
CA THR A 126 -7.18 1.69 27.50
C THR A 126 -6.58 3.05 27.15
N GLU A 127 -5.58 3.52 27.89
CA GLU A 127 -4.96 4.83 27.66
C GLU A 127 -3.98 4.83 26.48
N ASP A 128 -3.52 3.65 26.06
CA ASP A 128 -2.59 3.45 24.95
C ASP A 128 -3.24 2.94 23.66
N ASN A 129 -4.55 2.70 23.62
CA ASN A 129 -5.25 2.25 22.43
C ASN A 129 -5.14 3.23 21.25
N ALA A 130 -5.00 2.70 20.04
CA ALA A 130 -5.24 3.44 18.80
C ALA A 130 -6.66 4.06 18.80
N PRO A 131 -6.93 5.05 17.92
CA PRO A 131 -8.29 5.56 17.73
C PRO A 131 -9.33 4.46 17.51
N ASP A 132 -10.62 4.75 17.68
CA ASP A 132 -11.64 3.78 17.31
C ASP A 132 -11.81 3.67 15.79
N GLY A 133 -12.44 2.57 15.38
CA GLY A 133 -12.70 2.21 14.01
C GLY A 133 -13.83 2.96 13.30
N ASN A 134 -14.68 3.70 14.02
CA ASN A 134 -15.88 4.32 13.42
C ASN A 134 -15.46 5.41 12.43
N ALA A 135 -15.97 5.38 11.21
CA ALA A 135 -15.63 6.32 10.16
C ALA A 135 -16.84 7.15 9.72
N ASN A 136 -16.60 8.39 9.30
CA ASN A 136 -17.65 9.26 8.78
C ASN A 136 -17.58 9.40 7.25
N ASN A 137 -16.40 9.21 6.69
CA ASN A 137 -16.11 9.31 5.27
C ASN A 137 -14.77 8.61 4.97
N ARG A 138 -14.34 8.67 3.71
CA ARG A 138 -13.12 7.99 3.25
C ARG A 138 -11.83 8.58 3.83
N ASP A 139 -11.84 9.82 4.32
CA ASP A 139 -10.65 10.48 4.85
C ASP A 139 -10.32 10.06 6.28
N ASP A 140 -11.21 9.29 6.93
CA ASP A 140 -11.03 8.77 8.28
C ASP A 140 -11.43 7.29 8.39
N GLU A 141 -11.44 6.55 7.28
CA GLU A 141 -11.86 5.13 7.28
C GLU A 141 -10.74 4.16 7.67
N CYS A 142 -9.47 4.54 7.50
CA CYS A 142 -8.33 3.70 7.85
C CYS A 142 -7.69 4.11 9.17
N LEU A 143 -7.27 3.10 9.94
CA LEU A 143 -6.29 3.24 11.00
C LEU A 143 -4.94 2.82 10.46
N ALA A 144 -4.01 3.77 10.39
CA ALA A 144 -2.71 3.59 9.76
C ALA A 144 -1.58 3.87 10.74
N ARG A 145 -0.60 2.97 10.79
CA ARG A 145 0.64 3.09 11.56
C ARG A 145 1.57 4.12 10.88
N ILE A 146 1.97 5.21 11.56
CA ILE A 146 2.78 6.28 10.95
C ILE A 146 4.05 6.61 11.76
N PRO A 147 5.25 6.54 11.14
CA PRO A 147 5.52 5.92 9.83
C PRO A 147 5.31 4.41 9.88
N ASN A 148 5.37 3.73 8.71
CA ASN A 148 5.36 2.27 8.68
C ASN A 148 6.41 1.68 9.62
N SER A 149 6.10 0.53 10.21
CA SER A 149 6.95 -0.15 11.21
C SER A 149 7.19 0.61 12.51
N ALA A 150 6.63 1.80 12.72
CA ALA A 150 6.71 2.47 14.02
C ALA A 150 5.87 1.73 15.05
N ASP A 151 6.53 1.04 15.99
CA ASP A 151 5.90 0.31 17.08
C ASP A 151 6.56 0.68 18.40
N SER A 152 5.88 1.54 19.15
CA SER A 152 6.27 1.99 20.48
C SER A 152 5.65 1.14 21.59
N ASN A 153 4.81 0.15 21.25
CA ASN A 153 3.87 -0.53 22.16
C ASN A 153 2.89 0.45 22.83
N THR A 154 2.63 1.59 22.19
CA THR A 154 1.59 2.53 22.60
C THR A 154 0.83 2.91 21.35
N ASP A 155 -0.22 2.14 21.07
CA ASP A 155 -0.94 2.19 19.80
C ASP A 155 -1.47 3.59 19.45
N SER A 156 -1.84 4.40 20.45
CA SER A 156 -2.26 5.80 20.30
C SER A 156 -1.17 6.73 19.77
N ASN A 157 0.11 6.39 19.95
CA ASN A 157 1.24 7.15 19.39
C ASN A 157 1.57 6.71 17.96
N ASP A 158 1.24 5.47 17.62
CA ASP A 158 1.68 4.82 16.39
C ASP A 158 0.60 4.88 15.31
N PHE A 159 -0.68 4.86 15.67
CA PHE A 159 -1.80 4.84 14.72
C PHE A 159 -2.57 6.16 14.68
N ILE A 160 -2.94 6.57 13.46
CA ILE A 160 -3.88 7.67 13.23
C ILE A 160 -5.06 7.23 12.35
N LYS A 161 -6.15 7.98 12.41
CA LYS A 161 -7.22 7.89 11.40
C LYS A 161 -6.82 8.69 10.17
N THR A 162 -6.95 8.09 8.99
CA THR A 162 -6.58 8.71 7.72
C THR A 162 -7.35 8.09 6.57
N ARG A 163 -7.24 8.69 5.39
CA ARG A 163 -7.54 8.00 4.14
C ARG A 163 -6.59 6.83 3.97
N CYS A 164 -7.14 5.74 3.46
CA CYS A 164 -6.41 4.50 3.24
C CYS A 164 -5.26 4.60 2.23
N THR A 165 -4.14 3.96 2.54
CA THR A 165 -2.90 3.98 1.74
C THR A 165 -2.45 2.60 1.29
N PHE A 166 -3.39 1.87 0.68
CA PHE A 166 -3.29 0.49 0.19
C PHE A 166 -1.94 0.11 -0.45
N GLY A 167 -1.17 -0.76 0.19
CA GLY A 167 0.07 -1.34 -0.32
C GLY A 167 1.19 -0.33 -0.52
N THR A 168 1.15 0.79 0.21
CA THR A 168 2.09 1.90 0.11
C THR A 168 2.45 2.47 1.48
N GLU A 169 3.33 3.46 1.52
CA GLU A 169 3.74 4.08 2.79
C GLU A 169 2.60 4.89 3.41
N ASN A 170 2.29 4.62 4.68
CA ASN A 170 1.24 5.32 5.41
C ASN A 170 1.57 6.80 5.59
N GLY A 171 0.54 7.65 5.50
CA GLY A 171 0.69 9.11 5.56
C GLY A 171 1.19 9.74 4.25
N ILE A 172 1.51 8.93 3.24
CA ILE A 172 1.62 9.37 1.86
C ILE A 172 0.29 9.04 1.19
N VAL A 173 -0.55 10.05 0.95
CA VAL A 173 -1.74 9.88 0.11
C VAL A 173 -1.27 9.22 -1.20
N PRO A 174 -1.75 8.02 -1.56
CA PRO A 174 -1.30 7.33 -2.75
C PRO A 174 -1.44 8.28 -3.92
N SER A 175 -0.35 8.47 -4.68
CA SER A 175 -0.34 9.27 -5.92
C SER A 175 -1.35 8.82 -6.99
N ASN A 176 -2.06 7.73 -6.69
CA ASN A 176 -3.08 7.04 -7.44
C ASN A 176 -4.46 7.69 -7.23
N GLU A 177 -4.62 8.48 -6.17
CA GLU A 177 -5.73 9.41 -6.01
C GLU A 177 -5.29 10.81 -6.41
N GLN A 178 -5.79 11.26 -7.57
CA GLN A 178 -5.62 12.63 -8.00
C GLN A 178 -6.42 13.56 -7.07
N GLU A 179 -5.78 14.19 -6.10
CA GLU A 179 -6.28 15.45 -5.57
C GLU A 179 -6.02 16.56 -6.59
N LEU A 180 -7.00 16.78 -7.46
CA LEU A 180 -6.99 17.90 -8.40
C LEU A 180 -7.28 19.20 -7.65
N ASN A 181 -6.25 19.80 -7.06
CA ASN A 181 -6.33 21.13 -6.45
C ASN A 181 -6.42 22.22 -7.53
N VAL A 182 -7.64 22.49 -8.02
CA VAL A 182 -7.90 23.57 -8.97
C VAL A 182 -8.20 24.87 -8.23
N THR A 183 -7.33 25.88 -8.42
CA THR A 183 -7.71 27.28 -8.16
C THR A 183 -8.44 27.81 -9.39
N ILE A 184 -9.75 28.03 -9.27
CA ILE A 184 -10.64 28.31 -10.41
C ILE A 184 -10.63 29.80 -10.77
N ALA A 185 -10.24 30.08 -12.02
CA ALA A 185 -10.69 31.24 -12.80
C ALA A 185 -11.17 30.76 -14.20
N GLY A 186 -12.18 29.88 -14.25
CA GLY A 186 -12.75 29.30 -15.49
C GLY A 186 -13.08 27.80 -15.37
N LYS A 187 -13.91 27.25 -16.28
CA LYS A 187 -14.32 25.83 -16.25
C LYS A 187 -13.39 24.96 -17.11
N ILE A 188 -12.41 24.31 -16.48
CA ILE A 188 -11.64 23.23 -17.09
C ILE A 188 -12.28 21.90 -16.66
N VAL A 189 -12.74 21.10 -17.61
CA VAL A 189 -13.21 19.73 -17.38
C VAL A 189 -12.14 18.80 -17.93
N PHE A 190 -11.42 18.12 -17.05
CA PHE A 190 -10.37 17.18 -17.42
C PHE A 190 -10.66 15.83 -16.79
N GLN A 191 -10.76 14.79 -17.61
CA GLN A 191 -10.87 13.42 -17.15
C GLN A 191 -9.71 12.62 -17.74
N ILE A 192 -8.82 12.17 -16.86
CA ILE A 192 -8.01 10.99 -17.13
C ILE A 192 -8.90 9.82 -16.72
N ILE A 193 -9.01 8.80 -17.56
CA ILE A 193 -9.61 7.53 -17.15
C ILE A 193 -8.43 6.61 -16.86
N PRO A 194 -7.80 6.70 -15.66
CA PRO A 194 -6.67 5.84 -15.37
C PRO A 194 -7.17 4.41 -15.30
N ARG A 195 -6.51 3.55 -16.08
CA ARG A 195 -6.63 2.11 -15.97
C ARG A 195 -5.24 1.61 -15.61
N ASN A 196 -5.17 0.61 -14.73
CA ASN A 196 -3.94 -0.15 -14.52
C ASN A 196 -3.40 -0.58 -15.87
N LEU A 197 -2.10 -0.51 -16.13
CA LEU A 197 -1.55 -1.05 -17.38
C LEU A 197 -1.17 -2.51 -17.13
N GLU A 198 -1.81 -3.42 -17.85
CA GLU A 198 -1.53 -4.85 -17.73
C GLU A 198 -0.75 -5.32 -18.96
N PHE A 199 0.45 -5.83 -18.75
CA PHE A 199 1.29 -6.37 -19.82
C PHE A 199 1.27 -7.91 -19.89
N GLY A 200 0.62 -8.55 -18.91
CA GLY A 200 0.52 -10.00 -18.82
C GLY A 200 1.87 -10.69 -18.61
N LEU A 201 1.96 -11.94 -19.05
CA LEU A 201 3.20 -12.73 -18.98
C LEU A 201 4.18 -12.27 -20.05
N VAL A 202 5.28 -11.67 -19.62
CA VAL A 202 6.37 -11.17 -20.46
C VAL A 202 7.69 -11.83 -20.05
N GLN A 203 8.67 -11.85 -20.96
CA GLN A 203 9.94 -12.55 -20.76
C GLN A 203 11.09 -11.54 -20.57
N PRO A 204 12.06 -11.80 -19.67
CA PRO A 204 13.27 -10.99 -19.60
C PRO A 204 13.94 -10.85 -20.97
N GLY A 205 14.27 -9.62 -21.36
CA GLY A 205 14.82 -9.28 -22.67
C GLY A 205 13.80 -9.14 -23.81
N SER A 206 12.49 -9.26 -23.56
CA SER A 206 11.47 -8.94 -24.58
C SER A 206 11.24 -7.44 -24.70
N PHE A 207 10.93 -6.97 -25.91
CA PHE A 207 10.74 -5.56 -26.23
C PHE A 207 9.35 -5.30 -26.82
N ASN A 208 8.86 -4.08 -26.66
CA ASN A 208 7.59 -3.58 -27.19
C ASN A 208 6.39 -4.45 -26.80
N ASN A 209 6.36 -4.98 -25.58
CA ASN A 209 5.23 -5.77 -25.10
C ASN A 209 4.02 -4.83 -24.92
N PRO A 210 2.93 -4.94 -25.69
CA PRO A 210 1.82 -3.98 -25.62
C PRO A 210 0.98 -4.21 -24.37
N ALA A 211 0.42 -3.13 -23.82
CA ALA A 211 -0.60 -3.25 -22.78
C ALA A 211 -1.83 -3.99 -23.33
N LEU A 212 -2.25 -5.03 -22.62
CA LEU A 212 -3.31 -5.96 -23.02
C LEU A 212 -4.70 -5.39 -22.81
N ASN A 213 -4.84 -4.45 -21.88
CA ASN A 213 -6.14 -3.87 -21.57
C ASN A 213 -6.47 -2.63 -22.41
N GLY A 214 -5.59 -2.20 -23.33
CA GLY A 214 -5.85 -1.19 -24.35
C GLY A 214 -5.08 0.13 -24.16
N PRO A 215 -5.47 1.22 -24.86
CA PRO A 215 -4.79 2.51 -24.78
C PRO A 215 -5.13 3.27 -23.49
N ILE A 216 -4.26 4.21 -23.13
CA ILE A 216 -4.56 5.32 -22.22
C ILE A 216 -5.37 6.35 -23.00
N VAL A 217 -6.41 6.89 -22.37
CA VAL A 217 -7.30 7.90 -22.97
C VAL A 217 -7.27 9.15 -22.11
N PHE A 218 -6.86 10.27 -22.71
CA PHE A 218 -7.00 11.60 -22.13
C PHE A 218 -8.23 12.28 -22.73
N ASN A 219 -9.16 12.71 -21.90
CA ASN A 219 -10.43 13.27 -22.33
C ASN A 219 -10.67 14.67 -21.73
N LEU A 220 -10.75 15.64 -22.62
CA LEU A 220 -10.98 17.06 -22.39
C LEU A 220 -12.40 17.47 -22.83
N THR A 221 -13.31 16.52 -23.07
CA THR A 221 -14.65 16.81 -23.59
C THR A 221 -15.41 17.70 -22.61
N GLY A 222 -15.84 18.86 -23.10
CA GLY A 222 -16.55 19.85 -22.28
C GLY A 222 -15.66 20.89 -21.60
N SER A 223 -14.33 20.85 -21.81
CA SER A 223 -13.44 21.96 -21.48
C SER A 223 -13.65 23.14 -22.42
N THR A 224 -13.43 24.36 -21.92
CA THR A 224 -13.38 25.59 -22.72
C THR A 224 -11.95 26.04 -23.06
N ALA A 225 -10.96 25.21 -22.72
CA ALA A 225 -9.55 25.52 -22.84
C ALA A 225 -8.74 24.26 -23.16
N ASP A 226 -7.60 24.46 -23.82
CA ASP A 226 -6.63 23.40 -24.10
C ASP A 226 -5.92 22.98 -22.80
N ALA A 227 -5.40 21.75 -22.77
CA ALA A 227 -4.64 21.22 -21.65
C ALA A 227 -3.35 20.57 -22.11
N ASN A 228 -2.32 20.64 -21.28
CA ASN A 228 -1.10 19.84 -21.41
C ASN A 228 -1.10 18.75 -20.35
N VAL A 229 -0.72 17.55 -20.75
CA VAL A 229 -0.48 16.40 -19.86
C VAL A 229 0.98 16.03 -19.98
N GLU A 230 1.68 15.95 -18.86
CA GLU A 230 3.08 15.51 -18.79
C GLU A 230 3.20 14.29 -17.88
N ILE A 231 3.94 13.25 -18.31
CA ILE A 231 4.38 12.20 -17.39
C ILE A 231 5.60 12.72 -16.63
N THR A 232 5.42 13.08 -15.36
CA THR A 232 6.48 13.68 -14.54
C THR A 232 7.26 12.65 -13.73
N GLN A 233 6.70 11.44 -13.53
CA GLN A 233 7.39 10.37 -12.83
C GLN A 233 6.92 8.99 -13.32
N VAL A 234 7.86 8.04 -13.38
CA VAL A 234 7.58 6.61 -13.57
C VAL A 234 8.39 5.85 -12.53
N ILE A 235 7.73 5.05 -11.70
CA ILE A 235 8.33 4.35 -10.56
C ILE A 235 8.15 2.85 -10.76
N GLY A 236 9.12 2.08 -10.26
CA GLY A 236 9.04 0.63 -10.18
C GLY A 236 9.74 -0.05 -11.34
N PHE A 237 10.47 -1.12 -11.03
CA PHE A 237 11.14 -1.93 -12.03
C PHE A 237 10.16 -2.97 -12.60
N PRO A 238 10.11 -3.21 -13.92
CA PRO A 238 10.94 -2.63 -14.97
C PRO A 238 10.40 -1.31 -15.57
N PHE A 239 9.28 -0.79 -15.08
CA PHE A 239 8.55 0.34 -15.69
C PHE A 239 9.36 1.62 -15.81
N GLU A 240 10.16 1.99 -14.81
CA GLU A 240 10.97 3.22 -14.79
C GLU A 240 11.93 3.34 -15.98
N PHE A 241 12.41 2.20 -16.51
CA PHE A 241 13.30 2.13 -17.67
C PHE A 241 12.60 1.63 -18.94
N GLY A 242 11.64 0.73 -18.77
CA GLY A 242 11.06 -0.05 -19.86
C GLY A 242 9.77 0.53 -20.41
N LEU A 243 9.04 1.35 -19.65
CA LEU A 243 7.76 1.87 -20.10
C LEU A 243 7.97 2.86 -21.23
N LYS A 244 7.33 2.59 -22.35
CA LYS A 244 7.34 3.41 -23.55
C LYS A 244 5.95 3.84 -23.95
N ILE A 245 5.88 5.06 -24.45
CA ILE A 245 4.69 5.66 -25.02
C ILE A 245 5.08 6.21 -26.38
N GLU A 246 4.34 5.83 -27.43
CA GLU A 246 4.66 6.24 -28.81
C GLU A 246 6.13 5.90 -29.17
N GLU A 247 6.55 4.68 -28.84
CA GLU A 247 7.89 4.11 -29.11
C GLU A 247 9.07 4.76 -28.37
N GLU A 248 8.83 5.80 -27.56
CA GLU A 248 9.85 6.50 -26.78
C GLU A 248 9.63 6.30 -25.27
N GLN A 249 10.65 6.60 -24.47
CA GLN A 249 10.55 6.51 -23.01
C GLN A 249 9.38 7.35 -22.48
N ALA A 250 8.62 6.79 -21.54
CA ALA A 250 7.41 7.43 -21.03
C ALA A 250 7.69 8.70 -20.20
N LEU A 251 8.75 8.70 -19.39
CA LEU A 251 9.11 9.84 -18.54
C LEU A 251 9.39 11.09 -19.39
N GLY A 252 8.73 12.20 -19.05
CA GLY A 252 8.85 13.48 -19.76
C GLY A 252 8.00 13.58 -21.02
N LYS A 253 7.14 12.59 -21.32
CA LYS A 253 6.19 12.69 -22.44
C LYS A 253 5.13 13.74 -22.16
N ILE A 254 4.87 14.56 -23.18
CA ILE A 254 3.92 15.66 -23.11
C ILE A 254 2.89 15.54 -24.24
N TRP A 255 1.61 15.70 -23.90
CA TRP A 255 0.54 15.89 -24.87
C TRP A 255 -0.10 17.25 -24.69
N THR A 256 -0.31 17.96 -25.80
CA THR A 256 -1.22 19.11 -25.84
C THR A 256 -2.55 18.65 -26.42
N ILE A 257 -3.59 18.65 -25.60
CA ILE A 257 -4.95 18.25 -25.95
C ILE A 257 -5.74 19.52 -26.21
N LEU A 258 -6.24 19.64 -27.42
CA LEU A 258 -6.99 20.82 -27.85
C LEU A 258 -8.47 20.66 -27.50
N GLN A 259 -9.13 21.72 -27.04
CA GLN A 259 -10.59 21.69 -26.83
C GLN A 259 -11.37 21.37 -28.12
N SER A 260 -10.78 21.69 -29.28
CA SER A 260 -11.33 21.39 -30.60
C SER A 260 -11.15 19.92 -31.02
N SER A 261 -10.25 19.19 -30.36
CA SER A 261 -10.00 17.76 -30.55
C SER A 261 -9.78 17.12 -29.17
N PRO A 262 -10.85 17.00 -28.36
CA PRO A 262 -10.73 16.83 -26.91
C PRO A 262 -10.36 15.40 -26.48
N ILE A 263 -10.02 14.50 -27.40
CA ILE A 263 -9.68 13.12 -27.08
C ILE A 263 -8.30 12.83 -27.64
N GLN A 264 -7.38 12.43 -26.77
CA GLN A 264 -6.06 11.91 -27.13
C GLN A 264 -5.93 10.49 -26.61
N THR A 265 -5.43 9.58 -27.44
CA THR A 265 -5.23 8.18 -27.07
C THR A 265 -3.80 7.75 -27.33
N THR A 266 -3.22 6.95 -26.44
CA THR A 266 -1.88 6.41 -26.63
C THR A 266 -1.78 4.96 -26.15
N VAL A 267 -1.01 4.14 -26.86
CA VAL A 267 -0.83 2.71 -26.54
C VAL A 267 0.53 2.54 -25.88
N PRO A 268 0.57 2.23 -24.58
CA PRO A 268 1.82 1.93 -23.89
C PRO A 268 2.37 0.57 -24.30
N THR A 269 3.69 0.51 -24.38
CA THR A 269 4.46 -0.73 -24.49
C THR A 269 5.48 -0.81 -23.37
N LEU A 270 5.87 -2.01 -22.98
CA LEU A 270 6.87 -2.24 -21.95
C LEU A 270 8.03 -3.04 -22.53
N ASP A 271 9.25 -2.53 -22.38
CA ASP A 271 10.48 -3.29 -22.57
C ASP A 271 10.88 -3.95 -21.26
N ILE A 272 11.27 -5.23 -21.30
CA ILE A 272 11.70 -5.97 -20.12
C ILE A 272 13.21 -6.14 -20.16
N PRO A 273 13.97 -5.57 -19.21
CA PRO A 273 15.40 -5.77 -19.09
C PRO A 273 15.79 -7.25 -18.99
N LEU A 274 16.99 -7.60 -19.45
CA LEU A 274 17.52 -8.97 -19.41
C LEU A 274 17.73 -9.50 -17.98
N ASP A 275 18.00 -8.60 -17.04
CA ASP A 275 18.20 -8.87 -15.62
C ASP A 275 16.89 -8.86 -14.82
N ALA A 276 15.74 -8.70 -15.48
CA ALA A 276 14.45 -8.78 -14.82
C ALA A 276 14.24 -10.17 -14.20
N SER A 277 13.89 -10.18 -12.91
CA SER A 277 13.57 -11.41 -12.19
C SER A 277 12.12 -11.84 -12.47
N ALA A 278 11.89 -13.14 -12.46
CA ALA A 278 10.54 -13.68 -12.58
C ALA A 278 9.69 -13.28 -11.36
N GLY A 279 8.49 -12.74 -11.59
CA GLY A 279 7.58 -12.32 -10.53
C GLY A 279 6.51 -11.35 -11.03
N ASN A 280 5.60 -10.99 -10.14
CA ASN A 280 4.65 -9.90 -10.36
C ASN A 280 5.35 -8.58 -10.04
N ASN A 281 5.47 -7.71 -11.02
CA ASN A 281 6.07 -6.40 -10.86
C ASN A 281 4.98 -5.33 -10.98
N MET A 282 5.01 -4.35 -10.09
CA MET A 282 4.13 -3.18 -10.14
C MET A 282 4.94 -1.91 -10.34
N GLY A 283 4.29 -0.89 -10.90
CA GLY A 283 4.89 0.43 -11.10
C GLY A 283 3.83 1.50 -11.17
N THR A 284 4.27 2.74 -10.94
CA THR A 284 3.39 3.92 -10.85
C THR A 284 3.76 4.92 -11.94
N ILE A 285 2.76 5.53 -12.58
CA ILE A 285 2.94 6.62 -13.54
C ILE A 285 2.26 7.86 -12.98
N VAL A 286 3.01 8.95 -12.83
CA VAL A 286 2.49 10.22 -12.34
C VAL A 286 2.34 11.19 -13.50
N TYR A 287 1.17 11.81 -13.59
CA TYR A 287 0.85 12.81 -14.60
C TYR A 287 0.69 14.19 -13.96
N THR A 288 1.25 15.22 -14.58
CA THR A 288 0.90 16.61 -14.31
C THR A 288 0.00 17.12 -15.42
N VAL A 289 -1.12 17.71 -15.06
CA VAL A 289 -2.06 18.33 -16.00
C VAL A 289 -2.04 19.82 -15.78
N SER A 290 -1.84 20.59 -16.86
CA SER A 290 -1.90 22.05 -16.83
C SER A 290 -2.81 22.58 -17.93
N GLY A 291 -3.43 23.73 -17.72
CA GLY A 291 -4.28 24.38 -18.71
C GLY A 291 -4.46 25.84 -18.36
N VAL A 292 -4.57 26.70 -19.38
CA VAL A 292 -4.84 28.13 -19.21
C VAL A 292 -6.19 28.43 -19.85
N PRO A 293 -7.19 28.92 -19.09
CA PRO A 293 -8.48 29.36 -19.62
C PRO A 293 -8.42 30.44 -20.69
#